data_AF-A0A078KWE2-F1
#
_entry.id   AF-A0A078KWE2-F1
#
_cell.length_a   1.000
_cell.length_b   1.000
_cell.length_c   1.000
_cell.angle_alpha   90.00
_cell.angle_beta   90.00
_cell.angle_gamma   90.00
#
_symmetry.space_group_name_H-M   'P 1'
#
loop_
_entity.id
_entity.type
_entity.pdbx_description
1 polymer ?
#
loop_
_entity_poly.entity_id
_entity_poly.type
_entity_poly.pdbx_seq_one_letter_code
_entity_poly.pdbx_strand_id
1 'polypeptide(L)'
;MKKSQIMELIESYNGEVNCEPLIAQEPYQKGWMKRLLDTRTLGILKLETYLESESVKQLAADDEIEGENLMQLLKIMYRRDQRIHKTSRSYENYPEKSTNRVYNRLYQILLLDSTIQADIGIPFSHTKALHQALFSRIRNKVLANMEDKAKTTYEQEDVPDKGNRGFVRLGLALIFGKRISYHFDHHETPQLEQLTRHVKEINYDEQYARVEFHFLNGELHDAILLDTDIHCDQDIETGLDWLKLASDNGDKNASLHLAAYYARRKNYRLINPTLDPDKTFDLLTLASEQGSSLATRVLDECLSFGMVSIYNLDESSALIP
;
A
#
# COMPACT_ATOMS: atom_id res chain seq x y z
N MET A 1 -7.08 -10.50 -20.82
CA MET A 1 -5.77 -9.82 -21.13
C MET A 1 -4.98 -10.53 -22.22
N LYS A 2 -4.53 -9.84 -23.28
CA LYS A 2 -3.84 -10.46 -24.43
C LYS A 2 -2.36 -10.75 -24.17
N LYS A 3 -1.85 -11.86 -24.72
CA LYS A 3 -0.42 -12.21 -24.66
C LYS A 3 0.48 -11.14 -25.29
N SER A 4 0.06 -10.57 -26.42
CA SER A 4 0.76 -9.52 -27.16
C SER A 4 1.05 -8.29 -26.30
N GLN A 5 0.08 -7.85 -25.49
CA GLN A 5 0.24 -6.73 -24.58
C GLN A 5 1.34 -7.00 -23.53
N ILE A 6 1.47 -8.23 -23.03
CA ILE A 6 2.52 -8.57 -22.06
C ILE A 6 3.89 -8.61 -22.73
N MET A 7 3.98 -9.19 -23.93
CA MET A 7 5.22 -9.26 -24.70
C MET A 7 5.72 -7.85 -25.05
N GLU A 8 4.85 -6.99 -25.58
CA GLU A 8 5.17 -5.59 -25.88
C GLU A 8 5.68 -4.85 -24.64
N LEU A 9 5.08 -5.07 -23.46
CA LEU A 9 5.55 -4.45 -22.22
C LEU A 9 6.95 -4.93 -21.82
N ILE A 10 7.23 -6.23 -21.95
CA ILE A 10 8.56 -6.77 -21.66
C ILE A 10 9.59 -6.27 -22.71
N GLU A 11 9.20 -6.19 -23.98
CA GLU A 11 10.04 -5.63 -25.04
C GLU A 11 10.30 -4.14 -24.80
N SER A 12 9.32 -3.36 -24.34
CA SER A 12 9.51 -1.94 -23.98
C SER A 12 10.52 -1.74 -22.85
N TYR A 13 10.73 -2.75 -22.00
CA TYR A 13 11.77 -2.75 -20.98
C TYR A 13 13.17 -2.96 -21.58
N ASN A 14 13.25 -3.77 -22.63
CA ASN A 14 14.48 -4.10 -23.34
C ASN A 14 14.81 -3.08 -24.44
N GLY A 15 13.82 -2.33 -24.93
CA GLY A 15 13.98 -1.35 -25.98
C GLY A 15 14.77 -0.13 -25.53
N GLU A 16 15.53 0.45 -26.47
CA GLU A 16 16.04 1.82 -26.38
C GLU A 16 14.85 2.80 -26.44
N VAL A 17 14.01 2.82 -25.41
CA VAL A 17 13.13 3.97 -25.20
C VAL A 17 14.09 5.14 -25.02
N ASN A 18 14.09 6.07 -25.98
CA ASN A 18 14.89 7.29 -25.90
C ASN A 18 14.37 8.12 -24.71
N CYS A 19 14.89 7.79 -23.54
CA CYS A 19 14.64 8.48 -22.29
C CYS A 19 15.59 9.68 -22.12
N GLU A 20 16.40 10.05 -23.12
CA GLU A 20 17.31 11.22 -23.02
C GLU A 20 16.59 12.49 -22.52
N PRO A 21 15.34 12.79 -22.92
CA PRO A 21 14.61 13.95 -22.38
C PRO A 21 14.29 13.83 -20.89
N LEU A 22 14.07 12.60 -20.39
CA LEU A 22 13.78 12.29 -18.98
C LEU A 22 15.05 12.14 -18.13
N ILE A 23 16.15 11.69 -18.74
CA ILE A 23 17.47 11.49 -18.10
C ILE A 23 18.20 12.84 -17.95
N ALA A 24 17.96 13.80 -18.85
CA ALA A 24 18.56 15.13 -18.78
C ALA A 24 18.10 15.96 -17.55
N GLN A 25 17.02 15.55 -16.88
CA GLN A 25 16.46 16.28 -15.73
C GLN A 25 16.98 15.79 -14.38
N GLU A 26 17.42 14.53 -14.24
CA GLU A 26 18.03 14.02 -12.99
C GLU A 26 19.12 12.95 -13.26
N PRO A 27 20.41 13.27 -13.09
CA PRO A 27 21.52 12.44 -13.57
C PRO A 27 21.92 11.26 -12.65
N TYR A 28 21.12 10.94 -11.63
CA TYR A 28 21.44 9.84 -10.72
C TYR A 28 20.46 8.69 -10.90
N GLN A 29 20.93 7.54 -11.42
CA GLN A 29 20.88 6.25 -10.72
C GLN A 29 21.17 5.06 -11.65
N LYS A 30 21.97 4.13 -11.12
CA LYS A 30 22.08 2.65 -11.29
C LYS A 30 21.38 1.87 -12.43
N GLY A 31 20.32 2.38 -13.07
CA GLY A 31 19.63 1.75 -14.20
C GLY A 31 20.46 1.68 -15.48
N TRP A 32 21.35 2.66 -15.72
CA TRP A 32 22.27 2.63 -16.87
C TRP A 32 23.27 1.46 -16.79
N MET A 33 23.88 1.21 -15.62
CA MET A 33 24.79 0.07 -15.44
C MET A 33 24.10 -1.30 -15.61
N LYS A 34 22.82 -1.42 -15.26
CA LYS A 34 22.09 -2.68 -15.47
C LYS A 34 21.84 -2.98 -16.95
N ARG A 35 21.53 -1.95 -17.75
CA ARG A 35 21.42 -2.04 -19.21
C ARG A 35 22.79 -2.33 -19.86
N LEU A 36 23.86 -1.69 -19.36
CA LEU A 36 25.22 -1.92 -19.83
C LEU A 36 25.73 -3.35 -19.58
N LEU A 37 25.26 -3.99 -18.51
CA LEU A 37 25.68 -5.33 -18.08
C LEU A 37 24.67 -6.44 -18.42
N ASP A 38 23.61 -6.15 -19.18
CA ASP A 38 22.50 -7.08 -19.49
C ASP A 38 21.93 -7.81 -18.26
N THR A 39 21.91 -7.13 -17.11
CA THR A 39 21.48 -7.74 -15.85
C THR A 39 19.97 -7.60 -15.66
N ARG A 40 19.22 -8.62 -16.09
CA ARG A 40 17.78 -8.70 -15.89
C ARG A 40 17.44 -8.87 -14.40
N THR A 41 16.33 -8.27 -13.96
CA THR A 41 15.84 -8.52 -12.60
C THR A 41 15.19 -9.88 -12.50
N LEU A 42 15.22 -10.49 -11.30
CA LEU A 42 14.55 -11.76 -11.04
C LEU A 42 13.04 -11.74 -11.36
N GLY A 43 12.40 -10.56 -11.33
CA GLY A 43 10.98 -10.42 -11.73
C GLY A 43 10.79 -10.58 -13.24
N ILE A 44 11.56 -9.82 -14.03
CA ILE A 44 11.52 -9.89 -15.50
C ILE A 44 11.88 -11.30 -15.98
N LEU A 45 12.94 -11.91 -15.44
CA LEU A 45 13.31 -13.28 -15.76
C LEU A 45 12.17 -14.28 -15.51
N LYS A 46 11.40 -14.11 -14.42
CA LYS A 46 10.25 -14.95 -14.12
C LYS A 46 9.08 -14.74 -15.07
N LEU A 47 8.84 -13.51 -15.52
CA LEU A 47 7.81 -13.22 -16.53
C LEU A 47 8.17 -13.83 -17.88
N GLU A 48 9.41 -13.65 -18.33
CA GLU A 48 9.92 -14.24 -19.57
C GLU A 48 9.86 -15.77 -19.52
N THR A 49 10.34 -16.38 -18.43
CA THR A 49 10.24 -17.84 -18.23
C THR A 49 8.78 -18.32 -18.28
N TYR A 50 7.85 -17.54 -17.72
CA TYR A 50 6.42 -17.85 -17.77
C TYR A 50 5.86 -17.77 -19.20
N LEU A 51 6.21 -16.72 -19.96
CA LEU A 51 5.78 -16.59 -21.37
C LEU A 51 6.39 -17.69 -22.27
N GLU A 52 7.57 -18.17 -21.91
CA GLU A 52 8.25 -19.28 -22.56
C GLU A 52 7.82 -20.67 -22.05
N SER A 53 6.89 -20.74 -21.09
CA SER A 53 6.34 -22.02 -20.66
C SER A 53 5.53 -22.66 -21.78
N GLU A 54 5.51 -24.00 -21.85
CA GLU A 54 4.78 -24.73 -22.90
C GLU A 54 3.28 -24.34 -22.96
N SER A 55 2.65 -24.10 -21.80
CA SER A 55 1.24 -23.72 -21.73
C SER A 55 0.94 -22.33 -22.28
N VAL A 56 1.92 -21.43 -22.33
CA VAL A 56 1.76 -20.06 -22.87
C VAL A 56 2.35 -19.96 -24.28
N LYS A 57 3.39 -20.74 -24.61
CA LYS A 57 3.97 -20.82 -25.96
C LYS A 57 2.95 -21.25 -27.01
N GLN A 58 2.01 -22.12 -26.62
CA GLN A 58 0.93 -22.59 -27.50
C GLN A 58 -0.11 -21.51 -27.83
N LEU A 59 -0.20 -20.44 -27.04
CA LEU A 59 -1.10 -19.31 -27.30
C LEU A 59 -0.54 -18.43 -28.42
N ALA A 60 -1.39 -18.02 -29.35
CA ALA A 60 -1.10 -16.98 -30.32
C ALA A 60 -0.90 -15.62 -29.62
N ALA A 61 -0.33 -14.64 -30.33
CA ALA A 61 -0.09 -13.32 -29.77
C ALA A 61 -1.39 -12.63 -29.32
N ASP A 62 -2.50 -12.82 -30.04
CA ASP A 62 -3.78 -12.19 -29.71
C ASP A 62 -4.66 -12.98 -28.77
N ASP A 63 -4.24 -14.18 -28.37
CA ASP A 63 -4.99 -15.01 -27.44
C ASP A 63 -4.99 -14.41 -26.02
N GLU A 64 -6.11 -14.63 -25.33
CA GLU A 64 -6.28 -14.22 -23.94
C GLU A 64 -5.55 -15.17 -22.98
N ILE A 65 -4.87 -14.58 -21.99
CA ILE A 65 -4.33 -15.33 -20.86
C ILE A 65 -5.43 -15.50 -19.81
N GLU A 66 -5.95 -16.72 -19.71
CA GLU A 66 -7.04 -17.10 -18.81
C GLU A 66 -6.67 -18.32 -17.94
N GLY A 67 -7.57 -18.76 -17.08
CA GLY A 67 -7.43 -20.05 -16.40
C GLY A 67 -6.25 -20.13 -15.43
N GLU A 68 -5.58 -21.29 -15.42
CA GLU A 68 -4.37 -21.52 -14.63
C GLU A 68 -3.20 -20.64 -15.07
N ASN A 69 -3.11 -20.28 -16.35
CA ASN A 69 -2.06 -19.40 -16.87
C ASN A 69 -2.18 -18.00 -16.20
N LEU A 70 -3.38 -17.42 -16.19
CA LEU A 70 -3.65 -16.16 -15.48
C LEU A 70 -3.32 -16.27 -13.99
N MET A 71 -3.70 -17.37 -13.35
CA MET A 71 -3.38 -17.61 -11.94
C MET A 71 -1.89 -17.67 -11.66
N GLN A 72 -1.08 -18.26 -12.55
CA GLN A 72 0.38 -18.27 -12.42
C GLN A 72 0.97 -16.87 -12.57
N LEU A 73 0.50 -16.09 -13.54
CA LEU A 73 0.91 -14.70 -13.71
C LEU A 73 0.60 -13.87 -12.45
N LEU A 74 -0.61 -14.00 -11.90
CA LEU A 74 -1.00 -13.33 -10.66
C LEU A 74 -0.13 -13.75 -9.47
N LYS A 75 0.23 -15.04 -9.35
CA LYS A 75 1.17 -15.51 -8.33
C LYS A 75 2.56 -14.87 -8.47
N ILE A 76 3.05 -14.66 -9.70
CA ILE A 76 4.33 -13.98 -9.95
C ILE A 76 4.26 -12.51 -9.49
N MET A 77 3.19 -11.80 -9.86
CA MET A 77 2.96 -10.41 -9.48
C MET A 77 2.82 -10.25 -7.97
N TYR A 78 2.01 -11.09 -7.33
CA TYR A 78 1.79 -11.09 -5.88
C TYR A 78 3.06 -11.36 -5.08
N ARG A 79 3.85 -12.39 -5.45
CA ARG A 79 5.13 -12.69 -4.78
C ARG A 79 6.14 -11.56 -4.88
N ARG A 80 6.13 -10.83 -6.01
CA ARG A 80 6.96 -9.64 -6.17
C ARG A 80 6.54 -8.57 -5.18
N ASP A 81 5.25 -8.29 -5.06
CA ASP A 81 4.74 -7.25 -4.15
C ASP A 81 4.99 -7.61 -2.69
N GLN A 82 4.83 -8.87 -2.30
CA GLN A 82 5.23 -9.34 -0.96
C GLN A 82 6.72 -9.10 -0.68
N ARG A 83 7.60 -9.33 -1.65
CA ARG A 83 9.04 -9.10 -1.49
C ARG A 83 9.37 -7.61 -1.37
N ILE A 84 8.70 -6.75 -2.15
CA ILE A 84 8.86 -5.29 -2.04
C ILE A 84 8.54 -4.85 -0.62
N HIS A 85 7.37 -5.25 -0.14
CA HIS A 85 6.90 -4.94 1.20
C HIS A 85 7.88 -5.43 2.27
N LYS A 86 8.26 -6.71 2.23
CA LYS A 86 9.18 -7.31 3.23
C LYS A 86 10.58 -6.71 3.26
N THR A 87 11.07 -6.18 2.14
CA THR A 87 12.45 -5.70 2.08
C THR A 87 12.58 -4.22 2.36
N SER A 88 11.46 -3.48 2.48
CA SER A 88 11.42 -2.01 2.65
C SER A 88 12.33 -1.28 1.66
N ARG A 89 12.61 -1.90 0.50
CA ARG A 89 13.57 -1.38 -0.49
C ARG A 89 12.89 -0.27 -1.27
N SER A 90 13.11 0.97 -0.83
CA SER A 90 12.54 2.19 -1.41
C SER A 90 12.67 2.26 -2.93
N TYR A 91 13.77 1.73 -3.51
CA TYR A 91 13.95 1.73 -4.96
C TYR A 91 12.89 0.94 -5.74
N GLU A 92 12.20 -0.02 -5.13
CA GLU A 92 11.10 -0.78 -5.76
C GLU A 92 9.74 -0.09 -5.60
N ASN A 93 9.65 0.97 -4.80
CA ASN A 93 8.45 1.80 -4.60
C ASN A 93 8.36 2.98 -5.58
N TYR A 94 9.45 3.35 -6.27
CA TYR A 94 9.47 4.42 -7.27
C TYR A 94 8.90 3.92 -8.61
N PRO A 95 7.68 4.32 -9.02
CA PRO A 95 7.03 3.82 -10.24
C PRO A 95 7.83 4.12 -11.52
N GLU A 96 8.68 5.14 -11.50
CA GLU A 96 9.50 5.61 -12.61
C GLU A 96 10.69 4.69 -12.96
N LYS A 97 11.05 3.70 -12.13
CA LYS A 97 12.11 2.73 -12.47
C LYS A 97 11.59 1.68 -13.46
N SER A 98 12.38 1.35 -14.48
CA SER A 98 11.94 0.61 -15.67
C SER A 98 11.24 -0.73 -15.41
N THR A 99 11.67 -1.51 -14.41
CA THR A 99 10.97 -2.76 -14.05
C THR A 99 9.64 -2.52 -13.35
N ASN A 100 9.50 -1.42 -12.62
CA ASN A 100 8.25 -1.07 -11.95
C ASN A 100 7.21 -0.64 -12.97
N ARG A 101 7.62 0.04 -14.05
CA ARG A 101 6.72 0.41 -15.15
C ARG A 101 6.02 -0.80 -15.75
N VAL A 102 6.75 -1.87 -16.08
CA VAL A 102 6.15 -3.11 -16.64
C VAL A 102 5.09 -3.69 -15.70
N TYR A 103 5.42 -3.90 -14.43
CA TYR A 103 4.47 -4.46 -13.47
C TYR A 103 3.30 -3.52 -13.19
N ASN A 104 3.55 -2.21 -13.02
CA ASN A 104 2.52 -1.20 -12.83
C ASN A 104 1.54 -1.23 -13.99
N ARG A 105 2.06 -1.30 -15.22
CA ARG A 105 1.26 -1.31 -16.42
C ARG A 105 0.45 -2.61 -16.57
N LEU A 106 1.04 -3.76 -16.25
CA LEU A 106 0.30 -5.02 -16.13
C LEU A 106 -0.85 -4.91 -15.12
N TYR A 107 -0.61 -4.27 -13.97
CA TYR A 107 -1.67 -4.02 -12.98
C TYR A 107 -2.78 -3.12 -13.51
N GLN A 108 -2.46 -2.06 -14.26
CA GLN A 108 -3.47 -1.18 -14.87
C GLN A 108 -4.32 -1.89 -15.91
N ILE A 109 -3.70 -2.75 -16.74
CA ILE A 109 -4.42 -3.56 -17.72
C ILE A 109 -5.35 -4.56 -17.02
N LEU A 110 -4.84 -5.25 -15.99
CA LEU A 110 -5.63 -6.17 -15.18
C LEU A 110 -6.81 -5.48 -14.47
N LEU A 111 -6.59 -4.25 -13.98
CA LEU A 111 -7.60 -3.41 -13.36
C LEU A 111 -8.68 -3.05 -14.37
N LEU A 112 -8.30 -2.58 -15.56
CA LEU A 112 -9.23 -2.26 -16.63
C LEU A 112 -10.05 -3.49 -17.06
N ASP A 113 -9.37 -4.62 -17.28
CA ASP A 113 -10.02 -5.90 -17.65
C ASP A 113 -11.04 -6.32 -16.59
N SER A 114 -10.68 -6.24 -15.30
CA SER A 114 -11.60 -6.52 -14.20
C SER A 114 -12.84 -5.61 -14.21
N THR A 115 -12.68 -4.32 -14.51
CA THR A 115 -13.79 -3.36 -14.57
C THR A 115 -14.71 -3.62 -15.75
N ILE A 116 -14.15 -3.86 -16.94
CA ILE A 116 -14.94 -4.16 -18.15
C ILE A 116 -15.79 -5.40 -17.91
N GLN A 117 -15.20 -6.45 -17.35
CA GLN A 117 -15.89 -7.72 -17.11
C GLN A 117 -16.98 -7.59 -16.04
N ALA A 118 -16.75 -6.78 -15.01
CA ALA A 118 -17.77 -6.44 -14.02
C ALA A 118 -18.96 -5.70 -14.66
N ASP A 119 -18.70 -4.72 -15.54
CA ASP A 119 -19.76 -3.94 -16.21
C ASP A 119 -20.65 -4.80 -17.12
N ILE A 120 -20.06 -5.77 -17.82
CA ILE A 120 -20.79 -6.67 -18.73
C ILE A 120 -21.40 -7.89 -18.01
N GLY A 121 -21.27 -7.98 -16.68
CA GLY A 121 -21.88 -9.02 -15.86
C GLY A 121 -21.30 -10.42 -16.08
N ILE A 122 -20.06 -10.53 -16.58
CA ILE A 122 -19.42 -11.84 -16.78
C ILE A 122 -18.85 -12.32 -15.42
N PRO A 123 -19.35 -13.44 -14.86
CA PRO A 123 -18.79 -14.01 -13.65
C PRO A 123 -17.46 -14.68 -13.98
N PHE A 124 -16.38 -14.10 -13.51
CA PHE A 124 -15.06 -14.69 -13.58
C PHE A 124 -14.96 -15.93 -12.66
N SER A 125 -14.38 -17.02 -13.17
CA SER A 125 -13.91 -18.13 -12.34
C SER A 125 -12.65 -17.77 -11.52
N HIS A 126 -11.95 -16.68 -11.88
CA HIS A 126 -10.65 -16.28 -11.30
C HIS A 126 -10.64 -14.87 -10.66
N THR A 127 -11.79 -14.19 -10.58
CA THR A 127 -11.94 -12.81 -10.07
C THR A 127 -11.42 -12.68 -8.67
N LYS A 128 -11.62 -13.70 -7.85
CA LYS A 128 -11.23 -13.65 -6.45
C LYS A 128 -9.73 -13.43 -6.31
N ALA A 129 -8.90 -14.21 -7.02
CA ALA A 129 -7.46 -14.08 -6.94
C ALA A 129 -6.95 -12.77 -7.56
N LEU A 130 -7.59 -12.34 -8.65
CA LEU A 130 -7.29 -11.07 -9.31
C LEU A 130 -7.57 -9.88 -8.37
N HIS A 131 -8.76 -9.81 -7.80
CA HIS A 131 -9.13 -8.78 -6.85
C HIS A 131 -8.28 -8.86 -5.57
N GLN A 132 -7.94 -10.05 -5.06
CA GLN A 132 -7.02 -10.19 -3.93
C GLN A 132 -5.64 -9.58 -4.23
N ALA A 133 -5.06 -9.89 -5.40
CA ALA A 133 -3.79 -9.31 -5.81
C ALA A 133 -3.88 -7.79 -5.97
N LEU A 134 -4.98 -7.31 -6.57
CA LEU A 134 -5.26 -5.90 -6.74
C LEU A 134 -5.37 -5.16 -5.41
N PHE A 135 -6.25 -5.60 -4.52
CA PHE A 135 -6.48 -4.96 -3.23
C PHE A 135 -5.28 -5.08 -2.30
N SER A 136 -4.50 -6.17 -2.38
CA SER A 136 -3.21 -6.26 -1.70
C SER A 136 -2.23 -5.18 -2.16
N ARG A 137 -2.19 -4.87 -3.46
CA ARG A 137 -1.34 -3.82 -4.01
C ARG A 137 -1.84 -2.43 -3.64
N ILE A 138 -3.14 -2.19 -3.77
CA ILE A 138 -3.78 -0.93 -3.35
C ILE A 138 -3.46 -0.67 -1.89
N ARG A 139 -3.59 -1.67 -1.03
CA ARG A 139 -3.21 -1.58 0.38
C ARG A 139 -1.78 -1.16 0.60
N ASN A 140 -0.82 -1.82 -0.06
CA ASN A 140 0.58 -1.45 0.08
C ASN A 140 0.83 0.00 -0.37
N LYS A 141 0.15 0.46 -1.43
CA LYS A 141 0.23 1.84 -1.90
C LYS A 141 -0.39 2.84 -0.91
N VAL A 142 -1.54 2.52 -0.31
CA VAL A 142 -2.18 3.35 0.72
C VAL A 142 -1.27 3.48 1.94
N LEU A 143 -0.72 2.36 2.43
CA LEU A 143 0.18 2.38 3.59
C LEU A 143 1.44 3.21 3.32
N ALA A 144 2.07 3.04 2.15
CA ALA A 144 3.24 3.84 1.77
C ALA A 144 2.92 5.34 1.66
N ASN A 145 1.80 5.70 1.02
CA ASN A 145 1.40 7.10 0.90
C ASN A 145 1.05 7.73 2.26
N MET A 146 0.38 6.99 3.14
CA MET A 146 0.09 7.47 4.49
C MET A 146 1.37 7.66 5.32
N GLU A 147 2.33 6.75 5.20
CA GLU A 147 3.65 6.86 5.82
C GLU A 147 4.38 8.13 5.32
N ASP A 148 4.46 8.31 4.00
CA ASP A 148 5.11 9.47 3.39
C ASP A 148 4.41 10.78 3.79
N LYS A 149 3.07 10.79 3.83
CA LYS A 149 2.27 11.94 4.28
C LYS A 149 2.49 12.25 5.76
N ALA A 150 2.57 11.23 6.61
CA ALA A 150 2.86 11.40 8.03
C ALA A 150 4.27 11.97 8.26
N LYS A 151 5.27 11.46 7.54
CA LYS A 151 6.66 11.95 7.58
C LYS A 151 6.78 13.38 7.08
N THR A 152 6.24 13.68 5.91
CA THR A 152 6.29 15.03 5.34
C THR A 152 5.56 16.04 6.22
N THR A 153 4.38 15.71 6.74
CA THR A 153 3.66 16.59 7.68
C THR A 153 4.44 16.82 8.97
N TYR A 154 5.11 15.79 9.50
CA TYR A 154 5.96 15.91 10.68
C TYR A 154 7.19 16.80 10.43
N GLU A 155 7.80 16.71 9.25
CA GLU A 155 8.98 17.49 8.87
C GLU A 155 8.66 18.94 8.47
N GLN A 156 7.47 19.19 7.92
CA GLN A 156 7.11 20.48 7.29
C GLN A 156 6.25 21.42 8.17
N GLU A 157 5.64 20.95 9.26
CA GLU A 157 4.74 21.79 10.07
C GLU A 157 5.32 22.22 11.43
N ASP A 158 4.96 23.44 11.85
CA ASP A 158 4.97 23.92 13.25
C ASP A 158 4.02 23.11 14.18
N VAL A 159 3.40 22.03 13.69
CA VAL A 159 2.41 21.22 14.40
C VAL A 159 2.73 19.70 14.29
N PRO A 160 3.77 19.22 14.99
CA PRO A 160 4.16 17.80 15.05
C PRO A 160 3.00 16.83 15.35
N ASP A 161 1.99 17.32 16.08
CA ASP A 161 0.77 16.59 16.44
C ASP A 161 -0.03 16.05 15.24
N LYS A 162 0.08 16.65 14.05
CA LYS A 162 -0.62 16.12 12.85
C LYS A 162 0.10 14.91 12.27
N GLY A 163 1.43 14.96 12.14
CA GLY A 163 2.22 13.84 11.65
C GLY A 163 2.11 12.61 12.56
N ASN A 164 2.20 12.85 13.88
CA ASN A 164 2.06 11.81 14.89
C ASN A 164 0.69 11.13 14.87
N ARG A 165 -0.40 11.88 14.66
CA ARG A 165 -1.73 11.29 14.46
C ARG A 165 -1.80 10.34 13.27
N GLY A 166 -1.07 10.63 12.19
CA GLY A 166 -0.92 9.74 11.04
C GLY A 166 -0.29 8.39 11.43
N PHE A 167 0.83 8.44 12.16
CA PHE A 167 1.50 7.24 12.67
C PHE A 167 0.63 6.44 13.64
N VAL A 168 -0.09 7.10 14.56
CA VAL A 168 -1.02 6.44 15.48
C VAL A 168 -2.14 5.72 14.71
N ARG A 169 -2.74 6.39 13.73
CA ARG A 169 -3.82 5.80 12.91
C ARG A 169 -3.33 4.57 12.14
N LEU A 170 -2.14 4.63 11.56
CA LEU A 170 -1.50 3.49 10.88
C LEU A 170 -1.25 2.34 11.85
N GLY A 171 -0.65 2.64 13.01
CA GLY A 171 -0.33 1.63 14.03
C GLY A 171 -1.57 0.87 14.50
N LEU A 172 -2.63 1.59 14.85
CA LEU A 172 -3.89 0.98 15.30
C LEU A 172 -4.59 0.20 14.19
N ALA A 173 -4.54 0.68 12.94
CA ALA A 173 -5.15 -0.03 11.82
C ALA A 173 -4.50 -1.40 11.60
N LEU A 174 -3.17 -1.46 11.66
CA LEU A 174 -2.42 -2.70 11.51
C LEU A 174 -2.57 -3.64 12.72
N ILE A 175 -2.52 -3.13 13.94
CA ILE A 175 -2.68 -3.95 15.16
C ILE A 175 -4.05 -4.64 15.18
N PHE A 176 -5.10 -3.93 14.78
CA PHE A 176 -6.48 -4.43 14.90
C PHE A 176 -7.06 -4.96 13.59
N GLY A 177 -6.31 -4.93 12.49
CA GLY A 177 -6.83 -5.25 11.17
C GLY A 177 -8.03 -4.38 10.78
N LYS A 178 -8.00 -3.09 11.14
CA LYS A 178 -9.10 -2.15 10.84
C LYS A 178 -9.05 -1.73 9.37
N ARG A 179 -10.20 -1.26 8.90
CA ARG A 179 -10.33 -0.64 7.58
C ARG A 179 -9.65 0.72 7.54
N ILE A 180 -9.07 1.05 6.39
CA ILE A 180 -8.48 2.36 6.12
C ILE A 180 -9.18 2.95 4.90
N SER A 181 -9.92 4.04 5.13
CA SER A 181 -10.36 4.94 4.08
C SER A 181 -9.24 5.94 3.78
N TYR A 182 -8.86 6.05 2.50
CA TYR A 182 -7.80 6.94 2.04
C TYR A 182 -8.21 7.64 0.74
N HIS A 183 -8.03 8.95 0.70
CA HIS A 183 -8.19 9.77 -0.49
C HIS A 183 -6.81 10.15 -1.04
N PHE A 184 -6.61 9.90 -2.32
CA PHE A 184 -5.37 10.23 -3.01
C PHE A 184 -5.45 11.67 -3.52
N ASP A 185 -4.38 12.44 -3.28
CA ASP A 185 -4.27 13.79 -3.83
C ASP A 185 -4.26 13.69 -5.37
N HIS A 186 -5.28 14.29 -6.00
CA HIS A 186 -5.42 14.29 -7.44
C HIS A 186 -4.64 15.48 -8.01
N HIS A 187 -3.48 15.22 -8.61
CA HIS A 187 -2.77 16.25 -9.37
C HIS A 187 -3.49 16.50 -10.69
N GLU A 188 -3.68 17.77 -11.06
CA GLU A 188 -4.24 18.12 -12.37
C GLU A 188 -3.39 17.50 -13.47
N THR A 189 -3.98 16.61 -14.26
CA THR A 189 -3.31 16.06 -15.43
C THR A 189 -3.34 17.09 -16.56
N PRO A 190 -2.22 17.27 -17.30
CA PRO A 190 -2.16 18.20 -18.40
C PRO A 190 -3.27 17.89 -19.42
N GLN A 191 -3.89 18.93 -19.97
CA GLN A 191 -4.90 18.79 -21.01
C GLN A 191 -4.21 18.32 -22.30
N LEU A 192 -4.19 17.00 -22.50
CA LEU A 192 -3.76 16.38 -23.74
C LEU A 192 -4.95 16.30 -24.69
N GLU A 193 -4.76 16.71 -25.95
CA GLU A 193 -5.76 16.47 -26.99
C GLU A 193 -6.06 14.97 -27.08
N GLN A 194 -7.35 14.61 -27.23
CA GLN A 194 -7.82 13.22 -27.34
C GLN A 194 -7.73 12.37 -26.05
N LEU A 195 -7.42 12.99 -24.90
CA LEU A 195 -7.51 12.32 -23.60
C LEU A 195 -8.98 12.16 -23.18
N THR A 196 -9.44 10.91 -23.01
CA THR A 196 -10.74 10.61 -22.39
C THR A 196 -10.55 10.03 -20.98
N ARG A 197 -11.45 10.37 -20.06
CA ARG A 197 -11.39 9.93 -18.65
C ARG A 197 -12.64 9.14 -18.29
N HIS A 198 -12.44 8.02 -17.62
CA HIS A 198 -13.52 7.15 -17.16
C HIS A 198 -13.31 6.76 -15.71
N VAL A 199 -14.26 7.13 -14.85
CA VAL A 199 -14.22 6.75 -13.43
C VAL A 199 -15.00 5.45 -13.24
N LYS A 200 -14.40 4.51 -12.49
CA LYS A 200 -15.00 3.22 -12.14
C LYS A 200 -14.79 2.91 -10.67
N GLU A 201 -15.80 2.24 -10.11
CA GLU A 201 -15.77 1.72 -8.75
C GLU A 201 -15.63 0.21 -8.79
N ILE A 202 -14.72 -0.30 -7.99
CA ILE A 202 -14.40 -1.72 -7.88
C ILE A 202 -14.69 -2.13 -6.45
N ASN A 203 -15.55 -3.11 -6.27
CA ASN A 203 -15.95 -3.63 -4.97
C ASN A 203 -15.51 -5.09 -4.84
N TYR A 204 -14.90 -5.45 -3.70
CA TYR A 204 -14.45 -6.82 -3.44
C TYR A 204 -14.36 -7.11 -1.94
N ASP A 205 -15.06 -8.15 -1.47
CA ASP A 205 -15.07 -8.59 -0.05
C ASP A 205 -15.19 -7.40 0.92
N GLU A 206 -16.23 -6.59 0.72
CA GLU A 206 -16.53 -5.36 1.46
C GLU A 206 -15.55 -4.20 1.27
N GLN A 207 -14.44 -4.37 0.55
CA GLN A 207 -13.51 -3.29 0.20
C GLN A 207 -13.97 -2.57 -1.06
N TYR A 208 -13.56 -1.31 -1.22
CA TYR A 208 -13.79 -0.57 -2.45
C TYR A 208 -12.57 0.23 -2.91
N ALA A 209 -12.47 0.43 -4.22
CA ALA A 209 -11.52 1.35 -4.84
C ALA A 209 -12.19 2.09 -5.99
N ARG A 210 -12.07 3.42 -6.00
CA ARG A 210 -12.48 4.27 -7.12
C ARG A 210 -11.26 4.66 -7.93
N VAL A 211 -11.32 4.38 -9.23
CA VAL A 211 -10.20 4.51 -10.16
C VAL A 211 -10.65 5.37 -11.33
N GLU A 212 -9.83 6.35 -11.71
CA GLU A 212 -9.97 7.08 -12.97
C GLU A 212 -9.01 6.51 -14.01
N PHE A 213 -9.56 5.97 -15.09
CA PHE A 213 -8.80 5.52 -16.24
C PHE A 213 -8.67 6.65 -17.26
N HIS A 214 -7.45 6.87 -17.71
CA HIS A 214 -7.11 7.84 -18.74
C HIS A 214 -6.83 7.08 -20.02
N PHE A 215 -7.51 7.42 -21.11
CA PHE A 215 -7.25 6.85 -22.42
C PHE A 215 -6.75 7.94 -23.36
N LEU A 216 -5.68 7.66 -24.08
CA LEU A 216 -5.13 8.52 -25.11
C LEU A 216 -5.25 7.78 -26.43
N ASN A 217 -5.91 8.39 -27.43
CA ASN A 217 -6.14 7.78 -28.75
C ASN A 217 -6.86 6.42 -28.68
N GLY A 218 -7.72 6.21 -27.66
CA GLY A 218 -8.45 4.96 -27.44
C GLY A 218 -7.66 3.86 -26.72
N GLU A 219 -6.39 4.09 -26.40
CA GLU A 219 -5.57 3.16 -25.63
C GLU A 219 -5.45 3.60 -24.17
N LEU A 220 -5.44 2.65 -23.25
CA LEU A 220 -5.23 2.95 -21.83
C LEU A 220 -3.90 3.71 -21.70
N HIS A 221 -3.89 4.91 -21.16
CA HIS A 221 -2.68 5.67 -20.89
C HIS A 221 -2.27 5.50 -19.43
N ASP A 222 -3.19 5.75 -18.50
CA ASP A 222 -2.96 5.66 -17.06
C ASP A 222 -4.20 5.20 -16.30
N ALA A 223 -4.01 4.76 -15.06
CA ALA A 223 -5.08 4.51 -14.11
C ALA A 223 -4.72 5.07 -12.73
N ILE A 224 -5.49 6.06 -12.29
CA ILE A 224 -5.25 6.83 -11.07
C ILE A 224 -6.25 6.38 -10.01
N LEU A 225 -5.74 6.00 -8.83
CA LEU A 225 -6.59 5.74 -7.66
C LEU A 225 -7.04 7.09 -7.10
N LEU A 226 -8.34 7.26 -6.90
CA LEU A 226 -8.94 8.47 -6.34
C LEU A 226 -9.20 8.30 -4.85
N ASP A 227 -9.84 7.20 -4.46
CA ASP A 227 -10.17 6.88 -3.08
C ASP A 227 -10.42 5.40 -2.92
N THR A 228 -10.16 4.93 -1.71
CA THR A 228 -10.21 3.51 -1.39
C THR A 228 -10.65 3.32 0.05
N ASP A 229 -11.34 2.23 0.31
CA ASP A 229 -11.55 1.69 1.65
C ASP A 229 -11.15 0.22 1.65
N ILE A 230 -10.05 -0.05 2.35
CA ILE A 230 -9.32 -1.31 2.27
C ILE A 230 -9.21 -1.97 3.63
N HIS A 231 -9.24 -3.30 3.64
CA HIS A 231 -8.98 -4.08 4.84
C HIS A 231 -7.47 -4.24 5.03
N CYS A 232 -6.97 -3.90 6.22
CA CYS A 232 -5.59 -4.19 6.59
C CYS A 232 -5.50 -5.57 7.22
N ASP A 233 -4.62 -6.42 6.72
CA ASP A 233 -4.28 -7.64 7.43
C ASP A 233 -3.65 -7.26 8.77
N GLN A 234 -3.92 -8.04 9.82
CA GLN A 234 -3.33 -7.79 11.12
C GLN A 234 -1.81 -7.94 11.06
N ASP A 235 -1.10 -6.87 11.39
CA ASP A 235 0.35 -6.83 11.53
C ASP A 235 0.72 -6.08 12.82
N ILE A 236 0.84 -6.85 13.89
CA ILE A 236 1.04 -6.32 15.25
C ILE A 236 2.43 -5.68 15.36
N GLU A 237 3.45 -6.30 14.79
CA GLU A 237 4.84 -5.84 14.91
C GLU A 237 5.02 -4.48 14.22
N THR A 238 4.64 -4.41 12.93
CA THR A 238 4.70 -3.15 12.18
C THR A 238 3.80 -2.08 12.82
N GLY A 239 2.63 -2.47 13.32
CA GLY A 239 1.73 -1.53 13.98
C GLY A 239 2.30 -0.97 15.30
N LEU A 240 3.02 -1.78 16.08
CA LEU A 240 3.72 -1.34 17.28
C LEU A 240 4.91 -0.44 16.95
N ASP A 241 5.64 -0.70 15.86
CA ASP A 241 6.73 0.16 15.41
C ASP A 241 6.22 1.57 15.07
N TRP A 242 5.06 1.69 14.42
CA TRP A 242 4.42 2.99 14.18
C TRP A 242 4.00 3.71 15.45
N LEU A 243 3.40 2.99 16.40
CA LEU A 243 3.06 3.57 17.71
C LEU A 243 4.32 4.00 18.47
N LYS A 244 5.40 3.23 18.39
CA LYS A 244 6.67 3.58 19.01
C LYS A 244 7.26 4.84 18.40
N LEU A 245 7.28 4.95 17.07
CA LEU A 245 7.75 6.16 16.40
C LEU A 245 6.95 7.40 16.82
N ALA A 246 5.61 7.31 16.87
CA ALA A 246 4.77 8.41 17.34
C ALA A 246 5.03 8.76 18.82
N SER A 247 5.21 7.74 19.67
CA SER A 247 5.54 7.89 21.09
C SER A 247 6.89 8.57 21.30
N ASP A 248 7.92 8.14 20.56
CA ASP A 248 9.27 8.75 20.58
C ASP A 248 9.23 10.21 20.10
N ASN A 249 8.31 10.54 19.19
CA ASN A 249 8.03 11.90 18.72
C ASN A 249 7.15 12.73 19.69
N GLY A 250 6.87 12.24 20.90
CA GLY A 250 6.12 12.99 21.91
C GLY A 250 4.60 12.76 21.92
N ASP A 251 4.06 11.85 21.11
CA ASP A 251 2.62 11.60 21.07
C ASP A 251 2.14 10.79 22.28
N LYS A 252 1.44 11.49 23.18
CA LYS A 252 0.88 10.90 24.40
C LYS A 252 -0.15 9.80 24.17
N ASN A 253 -0.89 9.83 23.06
CA ASN A 253 -1.88 8.79 22.76
C ASN A 253 -1.17 7.52 22.29
N ALA A 254 -0.10 7.66 21.52
CA ALA A 254 0.76 6.55 21.12
C ALA A 254 1.36 5.85 22.34
N SER A 255 1.94 6.62 23.27
CA SER A 255 2.46 6.11 24.55
C SER A 255 1.38 5.38 25.36
N LEU A 256 0.16 5.93 25.43
CA LEU A 256 -0.98 5.27 26.08
C LEU A 256 -1.39 3.97 25.39
N HIS A 257 -1.36 3.90 24.06
CA HIS A 257 -1.68 2.69 23.32
C HIS A 257 -0.62 1.59 23.52
N LEU A 258 0.66 1.96 23.53
CA LEU A 258 1.75 1.04 23.89
C LEU A 258 1.59 0.53 25.33
N ALA A 259 1.31 1.43 26.29
CA ALA A 259 1.02 1.03 27.67
C ALA A 259 -0.17 0.07 27.72
N ALA A 260 -1.23 0.32 26.93
CA ALA A 260 -2.42 -0.53 26.88
C ALA A 260 -2.14 -1.92 26.29
N TYR A 261 -1.23 -2.00 25.32
CA TYR A 261 -0.73 -3.24 24.75
C TYR A 261 -0.02 -4.08 25.82
N TYR A 262 0.94 -3.49 26.55
CA TYR A 262 1.69 -4.21 27.60
C TYR A 262 0.86 -4.52 28.84
N ALA A 263 -0.13 -3.68 29.17
CA ALA A 263 -1.07 -3.88 30.27
C ALA A 263 -2.18 -4.90 29.96
N ARG A 264 -2.24 -5.43 28.72
CA ARG A 264 -3.27 -6.36 28.24
C ARG A 264 -4.69 -5.83 28.44
N ARG A 265 -4.91 -4.57 28.09
CA ARG A 265 -6.25 -3.97 28.14
C ARG A 265 -7.21 -4.72 27.21
N LYS A 266 -8.52 -4.63 27.48
CA LYS A 266 -9.56 -5.47 26.85
C LYS A 266 -9.33 -5.78 25.36
N ASN A 267 -9.10 -4.76 24.53
CA ASN A 267 -8.89 -4.92 23.08
C ASN A 267 -7.53 -5.57 22.72
N TYR A 268 -6.50 -5.32 23.54
CA TYR A 268 -5.15 -5.86 23.37
C TYR A 268 -4.95 -7.25 24.02
N ARG A 269 -5.85 -7.67 24.91
CA ARG A 269 -5.73 -8.96 25.64
C ARG A 269 -5.71 -10.18 24.72
N LEU A 270 -6.36 -10.09 23.56
CA LEU A 270 -6.38 -11.15 22.54
C LEU A 270 -5.08 -11.20 21.71
N ILE A 271 -4.31 -10.12 21.72
CA ILE A 271 -3.17 -9.87 20.83
C ILE A 271 -1.85 -10.04 21.60
N ASN A 272 -1.80 -9.57 22.85
CA ASN A 272 -0.67 -9.74 23.75
C ASN A 272 -1.05 -10.68 24.93
N PRO A 273 -0.55 -11.92 24.95
CA PRO A 273 -0.85 -12.86 26.02
C PRO A 273 -0.07 -12.55 27.31
N THR A 274 1.01 -11.76 27.24
CA THR A 274 1.97 -11.56 28.34
C THR A 274 1.84 -10.14 28.89
N LEU A 275 1.66 -10.03 30.21
CA LEU A 275 1.61 -8.75 30.91
C LEU A 275 3.04 -8.30 31.18
N ASP A 276 3.36 -7.04 30.91
CA ASP A 276 4.64 -6.42 31.25
C ASP A 276 4.37 -5.16 32.09
N PRO A 277 4.31 -5.30 33.43
CA PRO A 277 3.97 -4.19 34.33
C PRO A 277 5.00 -3.07 34.31
N ASP A 278 6.28 -3.42 34.20
CA ASP A 278 7.38 -2.45 34.21
C ASP A 278 7.33 -1.58 32.96
N LYS A 279 7.22 -2.19 31.77
CA LYS A 279 7.02 -1.41 30.53
C LYS A 279 5.73 -0.60 30.54
N THR A 280 4.66 -1.15 31.11
CA THR A 280 3.40 -0.42 31.26
C THR A 280 3.61 0.85 32.08
N PHE A 281 4.31 0.74 33.20
CA PHE A 281 4.62 1.86 34.09
C PHE A 281 5.51 2.90 33.40
N ASP A 282 6.57 2.46 32.71
CA ASP A 282 7.48 3.34 31.97
C ASP A 282 6.72 4.13 30.90
N LEU A 283 5.86 3.47 30.12
CA LEU A 283 5.07 4.12 29.07
C LEU A 283 3.97 5.04 29.60
N LEU A 284 3.39 4.73 30.77
CA LEU A 284 2.47 5.64 31.46
C LEU A 284 3.20 6.89 31.96
N THR A 285 4.41 6.71 32.51
CA THR A 285 5.25 7.83 32.95
C THR A 285 5.58 8.73 31.76
N LEU A 286 6.04 8.14 30.65
CA LEU A 286 6.28 8.87 29.41
C LEU A 286 5.04 9.60 28.90
N ALA A 287 3.88 8.93 28.86
CA ALA A 287 2.62 9.56 28.44
C ALA A 287 2.25 10.75 29.36
N SER A 288 2.49 10.64 30.66
CA SER A 288 2.26 11.72 31.63
C SER A 288 3.20 12.91 31.37
N GLU A 289 4.48 12.66 31.11
CA GLU A 289 5.46 13.69 30.73
C GLU A 289 5.09 14.38 29.41
N GLN A 290 4.50 13.64 28.48
CA GLN A 290 3.93 14.15 27.22
C GLN A 290 2.57 14.88 27.41
N GLY A 291 2.12 15.07 28.66
CA GLY A 291 0.90 15.83 28.97
C GLY A 291 -0.40 15.03 28.86
N SER A 292 -0.36 13.72 29.11
CA SER A 292 -1.56 12.89 29.26
C SER A 292 -2.13 12.98 30.67
N SER A 293 -3.22 13.73 30.83
CA SER A 293 -3.97 13.79 32.10
C SER A 293 -4.49 12.42 32.55
N LEU A 294 -4.79 11.53 31.60
CA LEU A 294 -5.18 10.16 31.92
C LEU A 294 -4.02 9.39 32.57
N ALA A 295 -2.82 9.49 32.00
CA ALA A 295 -1.65 8.80 32.53
C ALA A 295 -1.27 9.35 33.90
N THR A 296 -1.24 10.68 34.06
CA THR A 296 -1.00 11.35 35.35
C THR A 296 -1.98 10.84 36.41
N ARG A 297 -3.29 10.82 36.12
CA ARG A 297 -4.29 10.32 37.06
C ARG A 297 -4.07 8.85 37.42
N VAL A 298 -3.74 8.00 36.45
CA VAL A 298 -3.49 6.57 36.68
C VAL A 298 -2.31 6.36 37.62
N LEU A 299 -1.24 7.14 37.43
CA LEU A 299 -0.03 7.09 38.27
C LEU A 299 -0.28 7.66 39.68
N ASP A 300 -0.89 8.84 39.78
CA ASP A 300 -1.14 9.55 41.04
C ASP A 300 -2.12 8.79 41.95
N GLU A 301 -3.19 8.27 41.37
CA GLU A 301 -4.23 7.53 42.10
C GLU A 301 -3.88 6.04 42.24
N CYS A 302 -2.71 5.59 41.77
CA CYS A 302 -2.27 4.19 41.76
C CYS A 302 -3.34 3.24 41.19
N LEU A 303 -4.05 3.67 40.15
CA LEU A 303 -5.14 2.90 39.55
C LEU A 303 -4.58 1.74 38.74
N SER A 304 -5.26 0.60 38.80
CA SER A 304 -5.00 -0.50 37.85
C SER A 304 -5.36 -0.03 36.44
N PHE A 305 -4.35 0.28 35.62
CA PHE A 305 -4.55 0.76 34.25
C PHE A 305 -5.40 -0.21 33.40
N GLY A 306 -5.33 -1.50 33.71
CA GLY A 306 -6.18 -2.53 33.10
C GLY A 306 -7.69 -2.26 33.21
N MET A 307 -8.12 -1.56 34.28
CA MET A 307 -9.52 -1.32 34.65
C MET A 307 -10.06 0.08 34.26
N VAL A 308 -9.19 1.05 33.93
CA VAL A 308 -9.61 2.47 33.71
C VAL A 308 -10.14 2.68 32.30
N SER A 309 -11.45 2.82 32.07
CA SER A 309 -12.03 3.10 30.74
C SER A 309 -11.23 4.10 29.86
N ILE A 310 -10.79 3.68 28.67
CA ILE A 310 -10.17 4.54 27.62
C ILE A 310 -11.13 4.85 26.47
N TYR A 311 -12.43 4.62 26.66
CA TYR A 311 -13.42 5.12 25.70
C TYR A 311 -13.20 6.64 25.58
N ASN A 312 -12.76 7.07 24.39
CA ASN A 312 -12.34 8.43 23.93
C ASN A 312 -10.93 8.53 23.32
N LEU A 313 -10.05 7.51 23.39
CA LEU A 313 -8.80 7.53 22.58
C LEU A 313 -9.06 7.31 21.07
N ASP A 314 -10.14 6.58 20.73
CA ASP A 314 -10.51 6.22 19.36
C ASP A 314 -11.38 7.29 18.65
N GLU A 315 -12.05 8.21 19.36
CA GLU A 315 -13.06 9.10 18.74
C GLU A 315 -12.52 10.47 18.26
N SER A 316 -11.42 10.98 18.83
CA SER A 316 -10.82 12.24 18.34
C SER A 316 -9.91 12.05 17.12
N SER A 317 -9.59 10.80 16.75
CA SER A 317 -8.73 10.45 15.62
C SER A 317 -9.49 9.85 14.44
N ALA A 318 -10.78 9.51 14.62
CA ALA A 318 -11.61 8.84 13.61
C ALA A 318 -12.64 9.75 12.91
N LEU A 319 -12.77 11.02 13.31
CA LEU A 319 -13.79 11.93 12.78
C LEU A 319 -13.22 13.29 12.40
N ILE A 320 -12.39 13.35 11.36
CA ILE A 320 -12.38 14.50 10.43
C ILE A 320 -12.20 13.92 9.02
N PRO A 321 -13.10 14.25 8.06
CA PRO A 321 -13.03 13.77 6.68
C PRO A 321 -11.76 14.19 5.94
#